data_AF-A0A013U6R6-F1
#
_entry.id   AF-A0A013U6R6-F1
#
_cell.length_a   1.000
_cell.length_b   1.000
_cell.length_c   1.000
_cell.angle_alpha   90.00
_cell.angle_beta   90.00
_cell.angle_gamma   90.00
#
_symmetry.space_group_name_H-M   'P 1'
#
loop_
_entity.id
_entity.type
_entity.pdbx_description
1 polymer ?
#
loop_
_entity_poly.entity_id
_entity_poly.type
_entity_poly.pdbx_seq_one_letter_code
_entity_poly.pdbx_strand_id
1 'polypeptide(L)'
;MSNDKSRDALSDAPIPQRNNSAEVVRSGSPLDIVLWVIAIALLLLATMVNQHLPAYWAPANNVWVRVGAIFACIVVALGLLYATHQGKGFVRLLKDARVELRRVTWPTKQETVTTSWQVLLVVVVASLVLWCFDYGLGWLIKLIIG
;
A
#
# COMPACT_ATOMS: atom_id res chain seq x y z
N MET A 1 -51.67 23.39 -3.37
CA MET A 1 -50.66 22.93 -2.38
C MET A 1 -50.30 21.44 -2.50
N SER A 2 -50.55 20.74 -3.61
CA SER A 2 -50.32 19.28 -3.70
C SER A 2 -49.00 18.85 -4.37
N ASN A 3 -48.22 19.77 -4.94
CA ASN A 3 -47.13 19.42 -5.86
C ASN A 3 -45.72 19.53 -5.27
N ASP A 4 -45.59 19.97 -4.02
CA ASP A 4 -44.28 20.13 -3.36
C ASP A 4 -43.79 18.79 -2.79
N LYS A 5 -44.69 18.06 -2.12
CA LYS A 5 -44.42 16.76 -1.48
C LYS A 5 -43.87 15.69 -2.43
N SER A 6 -44.19 15.74 -3.72
CA SER A 6 -43.68 14.78 -4.71
C SER A 6 -42.27 15.11 -5.21
N ARG A 7 -41.84 16.38 -5.09
CA ARG A 7 -40.50 16.84 -5.47
C ARG A 7 -39.49 16.44 -4.40
N ASP A 8 -39.88 16.58 -3.13
CA ASP A 8 -39.08 16.17 -1.98
C ASP A 8 -38.87 14.65 -1.97
N ALA A 9 -39.93 13.87 -2.28
CA ALA A 9 -39.86 12.41 -2.34
C ALA A 9 -38.94 11.86 -3.46
N LEU A 10 -38.72 12.62 -4.54
CA LEU A 10 -37.79 12.25 -5.61
C LEU A 10 -36.34 12.69 -5.30
N SER A 11 -36.18 13.73 -4.48
CA SER A 11 -34.88 14.21 -3.99
C SER A 11 -34.28 13.28 -2.92
N ASP A 12 -35.12 12.62 -2.12
CA ASP A 12 -34.72 11.66 -1.08
C ASP A 12 -34.54 10.22 -1.60
N ALA A 13 -34.83 9.96 -2.89
CA ALA A 13 -34.57 8.66 -3.49
C ALA A 13 -33.06 8.44 -3.58
N PRO A 14 -32.51 7.35 -3.00
CA PRO A 14 -31.10 7.01 -3.16
C PRO A 14 -30.76 6.91 -4.65
N ILE A 15 -29.89 7.80 -5.13
CA ILE A 15 -29.46 7.78 -6.53
C ILE A 15 -28.82 6.40 -6.78
N PRO A 16 -29.31 5.61 -7.75
CA PRO A 16 -28.74 4.29 -8.02
C PRO A 16 -27.28 4.48 -8.44
N GLN A 17 -26.35 4.13 -7.55
CA GLN A 17 -24.90 4.14 -7.81
C GLN A 17 -24.56 3.04 -8.82
N ARG A 18 -24.82 3.29 -10.10
CA ARG A 18 -24.71 2.32 -11.20
C ARG A 18 -23.26 1.87 -11.49
N ASN A 19 -22.24 2.38 -10.80
CA ASN A 19 -20.83 2.16 -11.11
C ASN A 19 -19.87 2.24 -9.91
N ASN A 20 -20.29 1.85 -8.71
CA ASN A 20 -19.41 1.94 -7.54
C ASN A 20 -18.22 0.97 -7.70
N SER A 21 -17.05 1.49 -8.06
CA SER A 21 -15.82 0.71 -8.23
C SER A 21 -15.44 -0.05 -6.95
N ALA A 22 -15.90 0.41 -5.77
CA ALA A 22 -15.73 -0.27 -4.49
C ALA A 22 -16.60 -1.54 -4.36
N GLU A 23 -17.75 -1.61 -5.04
CA GLU A 23 -18.65 -2.77 -5.02
C GLU A 23 -18.13 -3.90 -5.94
N VAL A 24 -17.51 -3.53 -7.07
CA VAL A 24 -16.82 -4.47 -7.97
C VAL A 24 -15.68 -5.22 -7.26
N VAL A 25 -15.02 -4.57 -6.29
CA VAL A 25 -14.00 -5.20 -5.44
C VAL A 25 -14.61 -6.13 -4.39
N ARG A 26 -15.83 -5.83 -3.91
CA ARG A 26 -16.55 -6.65 -2.91
C ARG A 26 -17.18 -7.91 -3.49
N SER A 27 -17.57 -7.90 -4.76
CA SER A 27 -18.11 -9.08 -5.44
C SER A 27 -16.99 -10.08 -5.76
N GLY A 28 -16.72 -10.98 -4.82
CA GLY A 28 -15.74 -12.07 -4.99
C GLY A 28 -16.35 -13.27 -5.71
N SER A 29 -15.76 -13.67 -6.83
CA SER A 29 -16.05 -14.97 -7.44
C SER A 29 -15.24 -16.06 -6.74
N PRO A 30 -15.77 -17.29 -6.55
CA PRO A 30 -15.00 -18.40 -6.00
C PRO A 30 -13.75 -18.73 -6.84
N LEU A 31 -13.77 -18.40 -8.14
CA LEU A 31 -12.59 -18.53 -9.01
C LEU A 31 -11.47 -17.57 -8.61
N ASP A 32 -11.79 -16.37 -8.12
CA ASP A 32 -10.76 -15.41 -7.69
C ASP A 32 -9.99 -15.96 -6.47
N ILE A 33 -10.68 -16.64 -5.56
CA ILE A 33 -10.04 -17.30 -4.40
C ILE A 33 -9.04 -18.35 -4.87
N VAL A 34 -9.40 -19.16 -5.87
CA VAL A 34 -8.49 -20.16 -6.45
C VAL A 34 -7.27 -19.49 -7.08
N LEU A 35 -7.47 -18.41 -7.85
CA LEU A 35 -6.36 -17.65 -8.46
C LEU A 35 -5.45 -17.03 -7.40
N TRP A 36 -6.01 -16.54 -6.29
CA TRP A 36 -5.25 -16.03 -5.14
C TRP A 36 -4.42 -17.11 -4.46
N VAL A 37 -4.99 -18.28 -4.21
CA VAL A 37 -4.27 -19.41 -3.63
C VAL A 37 -3.12 -19.86 -4.53
N ILE A 38 -3.35 -19.95 -5.86
CA ILE A 38 -2.31 -20.30 -6.83
C ILE A 38 -1.20 -19.23 -6.85
N ALA A 39 -1.55 -17.94 -6.80
CA ALA A 39 -0.57 -16.86 -6.76
C ALA A 39 0.29 -16.91 -5.49
N ILE A 40 -0.32 -17.12 -4.32
CA ILE A 40 0.41 -17.26 -3.04
C ILE A 40 1.31 -18.49 -3.07
N ALA A 41 0.82 -19.63 -3.57
CA ALA A 41 1.62 -20.83 -3.70
C ALA A 41 2.84 -20.62 -4.62
N LEU A 42 2.68 -19.91 -5.74
CA LEU A 42 3.78 -19.53 -6.63
C LEU A 42 4.81 -18.62 -5.96
N LEU A 43 4.36 -17.66 -5.14
CA LEU A 43 5.28 -16.78 -4.41
C LEU A 43 6.05 -17.53 -3.32
N LEU A 44 5.41 -18.44 -2.60
CA LEU A 44 6.09 -19.30 -1.63
C LEU A 44 7.12 -20.20 -2.34
N LEU A 45 6.75 -20.82 -3.46
CA LEU A 45 7.68 -21.58 -4.29
C LEU A 45 8.86 -20.73 -4.76
N ALA A 46 8.64 -19.46 -5.13
CA ALA A 46 9.71 -18.55 -5.53
C ALA A 46 10.74 -18.31 -4.41
N THR A 47 10.33 -18.29 -3.12
CA THR A 47 11.30 -18.21 -2.00
C THR A 47 12.12 -19.49 -1.86
N MET A 48 11.51 -20.64 -2.15
CA MET A 48 12.15 -21.96 -2.09
C MET A 48 13.07 -22.22 -3.28
N VAL A 49 12.91 -21.49 -4.40
CA VAL A 49 13.79 -21.58 -5.58
C VAL A 49 15.24 -21.36 -5.19
N ASN A 50 15.53 -20.40 -4.31
CA ASN A 50 16.92 -20.18 -3.92
C ASN A 50 17.50 -21.43 -3.24
N GLN A 51 16.86 -21.98 -2.22
CA GLN A 51 17.48 -23.08 -1.46
C GLN A 51 17.45 -24.43 -2.20
N HIS A 52 16.38 -24.72 -2.96
CA HIS A 52 16.16 -26.07 -3.49
C HIS A 52 16.51 -26.26 -4.97
N LEU A 53 16.44 -25.24 -5.83
CA LEU A 53 16.69 -25.46 -7.28
C LEU A 53 18.11 -25.96 -7.62
N PRO A 54 19.21 -25.54 -6.96
CA PRO A 54 20.55 -26.03 -7.28
C PRO A 54 20.72 -27.54 -7.07
N ALA A 55 19.89 -28.15 -6.20
CA ALA A 55 19.94 -29.57 -5.91
C ALA A 55 19.28 -30.44 -7.00
N TYR A 56 18.31 -29.88 -7.75
CA TYR A 56 17.56 -30.60 -8.78
C TYR A 56 17.95 -30.23 -10.21
N TRP A 57 18.56 -29.06 -10.42
CA TRP A 57 18.90 -28.57 -11.75
C TRP A 57 20.29 -27.91 -11.79
N ALA A 58 21.26 -28.58 -12.41
CA ALA A 58 22.66 -28.13 -12.47
C ALA A 58 22.88 -26.71 -13.06
N PRO A 59 22.14 -26.25 -14.10
CA PRO A 59 22.19 -24.86 -14.57
C PRO A 59 21.75 -23.82 -13.54
N ALA A 60 20.92 -24.22 -12.56
CA ALA A 60 20.48 -23.33 -11.48
C ALA A 60 21.57 -23.09 -10.41
N ASN A 61 22.76 -23.66 -10.57
CA ASN A 61 23.94 -23.29 -9.77
C ASN A 61 24.44 -21.87 -10.13
N ASN A 62 24.13 -21.40 -11.34
CA ASN A 62 24.42 -20.02 -11.77
C ASN A 62 23.37 -19.04 -11.19
N VAL A 63 23.84 -17.96 -10.57
CA VAL A 63 23.01 -16.93 -9.92
C VAL A 63 22.01 -16.31 -10.89
N TRP A 64 22.41 -16.06 -12.14
CA TRP A 64 21.54 -15.43 -13.14
C TRP A 64 20.32 -16.29 -13.50
N VAL A 65 20.48 -17.62 -13.55
CA VAL A 65 19.39 -18.55 -13.84
C VAL A 65 18.37 -18.57 -12.70
N ARG A 66 18.83 -18.48 -11.44
CA ARG A 66 17.96 -18.41 -10.26
C ARG A 66 17.17 -17.11 -10.22
N VAL A 67 17.83 -15.97 -10.47
CA VAL A 67 17.17 -14.66 -10.55
C VAL A 67 16.11 -14.66 -11.66
N GLY A 68 16.44 -15.22 -12.83
CA GLY A 68 15.49 -15.38 -13.93
C GLY A 68 14.28 -16.25 -13.58
N ALA A 69 14.49 -17.39 -12.92
CA ALA A 69 13.41 -18.29 -12.50
C ALA A 69 12.49 -17.63 -11.46
N ILE A 70 13.06 -16.97 -10.46
CA ILE A 70 12.29 -16.22 -9.44
C ILE A 70 11.49 -15.11 -10.10
N PHE A 71 12.11 -14.35 -11.00
CA PHE A 71 11.45 -13.27 -11.73
C PHE A 71 10.28 -13.81 -12.57
N ALA A 72 10.47 -14.93 -13.27
CA ALA A 72 9.40 -15.58 -14.02
C ALA A 72 8.22 -16.00 -13.13
N CYS A 73 8.48 -16.62 -11.96
CA CYS A 73 7.43 -16.96 -11.00
C CYS A 73 6.66 -15.73 -10.52
N ILE A 74 7.35 -14.63 -10.23
CA ILE A 74 6.74 -13.36 -9.81
C ILE A 74 5.86 -12.79 -10.94
N VAL A 75 6.36 -12.76 -12.17
CA VAL A 75 5.61 -12.25 -13.33
C VAL A 75 4.33 -13.07 -13.55
N VAL A 76 4.41 -14.40 -13.45
CA VAL A 76 3.24 -15.28 -13.58
C VAL A 76 2.25 -15.04 -12.44
N ALA A 77 2.72 -14.94 -11.19
CA ALA A 77 1.85 -14.66 -10.04
C ALA A 77 1.13 -13.31 -10.19
N LEU A 78 1.85 -12.26 -10.61
CA LEU A 78 1.25 -10.94 -10.88
C LEU A 78 0.26 -10.98 -12.05
N GLY A 79 0.54 -11.75 -13.10
CA GLY A 79 -0.38 -11.95 -14.22
C GLY A 79 -1.67 -12.64 -13.80
N LEU A 80 -1.58 -13.67 -12.94
CA LEU A 80 -2.75 -14.34 -12.36
C LEU A 80 -3.56 -13.39 -11.47
N LEU A 81 -2.89 -12.61 -10.61
CA LEU A 81 -3.55 -11.60 -9.78
C LEU A 81 -4.23 -10.51 -10.61
N TYR A 82 -3.63 -10.05 -11.71
CA TYR A 82 -4.25 -9.11 -12.64
C TYR A 82 -5.47 -9.69 -13.35
N ALA A 83 -5.47 -11.00 -13.64
CA ALA A 83 -6.59 -11.67 -14.28
C ALA A 83 -7.84 -11.77 -13.38
N THR A 84 -7.67 -11.68 -12.04
CA THR A 84 -8.79 -11.69 -11.08
C THR A 84 -9.73 -10.51 -11.26
N HIS A 85 -10.99 -10.70 -10.87
CA HIS A 85 -12.02 -9.65 -10.91
C HIS A 85 -11.63 -8.45 -10.04
N GLN A 86 -11.07 -8.74 -8.85
CA GLN A 86 -10.53 -7.74 -7.92
C GLN A 86 -9.34 -6.98 -8.51
N GLY A 87 -8.44 -7.66 -9.22
CA GLY A 87 -7.26 -7.06 -9.86
C GLY A 87 -7.63 -6.03 -10.93
N LYS A 88 -8.60 -6.34 -11.79
CA LYS A 88 -9.11 -5.41 -12.81
C LYS A 88 -9.84 -4.22 -12.17
N GLY A 89 -10.62 -4.46 -11.12
CA GLY A 89 -11.29 -3.41 -10.34
C GLY A 89 -10.30 -2.45 -9.68
N PHE A 90 -9.22 -2.97 -9.09
CA PHE A 90 -8.15 -2.19 -8.51
C PHE A 90 -7.44 -1.29 -9.53
N VAL A 91 -7.16 -1.81 -10.73
CA VAL A 91 -6.52 -1.02 -11.80
C VAL A 91 -7.43 0.12 -12.27
N ARG A 92 -8.75 -0.08 -12.28
CA ARG A 92 -9.71 0.97 -12.55
C ARG A 92 -9.72 2.04 -11.45
N LEU A 93 -9.70 1.63 -10.18
CA LEU A 93 -9.57 2.53 -9.03
C LEU A 93 -8.28 3.35 -9.07
N LEU A 94 -7.15 2.76 -9.47
CA LEU A 94 -5.89 3.49 -9.63
C LEU A 94 -5.98 4.56 -10.72
N LYS A 95 -6.68 4.27 -11.83
CA LYS A 95 -6.90 5.25 -12.90
C LYS A 95 -7.77 6.39 -12.41
N ASP A 96 -8.86 6.09 -11.70
CA ASP A 96 -9.75 7.10 -11.12
C ASP A 96 -9.00 7.95 -10.07
N ALA A 97 -8.21 7.31 -9.21
CA ALA A 97 -7.36 7.99 -8.22
C ALA A 97 -6.30 8.90 -8.86
N ARG A 98 -5.71 8.52 -10.00
CA ARG A 98 -4.79 9.39 -10.76
C ARG A 98 -5.48 10.64 -11.30
N VAL A 99 -6.73 10.52 -11.75
CA VAL A 99 -7.52 11.66 -12.23
C VAL A 99 -7.81 12.61 -11.07
N GLU A 100 -8.15 12.07 -9.91
CA GLU A 100 -8.40 12.87 -8.70
C GLU A 100 -7.11 13.51 -8.15
N LEU A 101 -5.98 12.80 -8.21
CA LEU A 101 -4.68 13.33 -7.79
C LEU A 101 -4.25 14.55 -8.62
N ARG A 102 -4.69 14.66 -9.88
CA ARG A 102 -4.45 15.85 -10.72
C ARG A 102 -5.28 17.05 -10.29
N ARG A 103 -6.38 16.84 -9.56
CA ARG A 103 -7.22 17.89 -8.99
C ARG A 103 -6.69 18.38 -7.64
N VAL A 104 -5.78 17.62 -7.02
CA VAL A 104 -5.08 18.07 -5.82
C VAL A 104 -4.16 19.21 -6.20
N THR A 105 -4.59 20.43 -5.87
CA THR A 105 -3.74 21.62 -5.90
C THR A 105 -2.71 21.49 -4.80
N TRP A 106 -1.55 20.93 -5.12
CA TRP A 106 -0.46 20.79 -4.17
C TRP A 106 -0.04 22.18 -3.67
N PRO A 107 0.18 22.32 -2.34
CA PRO A 107 0.62 23.57 -1.76
C PRO A 107 1.91 24.02 -2.43
N THR A 108 2.07 25.34 -2.57
CA THR A 108 3.30 25.90 -3.12
C THR A 108 4.50 25.52 -2.25
N LYS A 109 5.70 25.45 -2.85
CA LYS A 109 6.94 25.10 -2.14
C LYS A 109 7.17 26.02 -0.93
N GLN A 110 6.71 27.26 -1.01
CA GLN A 110 6.88 28.25 0.04
C GLN A 110 6.09 27.89 1.31
N GLU A 111 4.83 27.46 1.18
CA GLU A 111 4.00 27.02 2.31
C GLU A 111 4.55 25.73 2.94
N THR A 112 4.97 24.79 2.09
CA THR A 112 5.57 23.52 2.55
C THR A 112 6.85 23.76 3.37
N VAL A 113 7.71 24.68 2.94
CA VAL A 113 8.96 25.00 3.65
C VAL A 113 8.67 25.71 4.97
N THR A 114 7.69 26.62 5.01
CA THR A 114 7.29 27.30 6.25
C THR A 114 6.88 26.29 7.33
N THR A 115 6.01 25.34 7.00
CA THR A 115 5.58 24.31 7.95
C THR A 115 6.70 23.33 8.29
N SER A 116 7.54 22.95 7.32
CA SER A 116 8.67 22.04 7.56
C SER A 116 9.71 22.65 8.51
N TRP A 117 10.00 23.95 8.39
CA TRP A 117 10.93 24.65 9.29
C TRP A 117 10.37 24.74 10.72
N GLN A 118 9.07 24.97 10.88
CA GLN A 118 8.41 24.94 12.19
C GLN A 118 8.56 23.58 12.86
N VAL A 119 8.28 22.49 12.14
CA VAL A 119 8.46 21.12 12.68
C VAL A 119 9.92 20.84 13.00
N LEU A 120 10.86 21.24 12.13
CA LEU A 120 12.29 21.06 12.36
C LEU A 120 12.75 21.76 13.64
N LEU A 121 12.29 22.99 13.88
CA LEU A 121 12.59 23.74 15.09
C LEU A 121 12.11 22.98 16.34
N VAL A 122 10.88 22.48 16.32
CA VAL A 122 10.32 21.69 17.43
C VAL A 122 11.13 20.41 17.67
N VAL A 123 11.51 19.69 16.61
CA VAL A 123 12.35 18.48 16.71
C VAL A 123 13.73 18.79 17.30
N VAL A 124 14.37 19.87 16.87
CA VAL A 124 15.67 20.30 17.41
C VAL A 124 15.56 20.61 18.90
N VAL A 125 14.55 21.40 19.31
CA VAL A 125 14.34 21.74 20.72
C VAL A 125 14.05 20.48 21.55
N ALA A 126 13.16 19.61 21.08
CA ALA A 126 12.85 18.35 21.77
C ALA A 126 14.09 17.45 21.92
N SER A 127 14.88 17.32 20.86
CA SER A 127 16.11 16.51 20.87
C SER A 127 17.15 17.05 21.85
N LEU A 128 17.30 18.38 21.95
CA LEU A 128 18.22 19.02 22.88
C LEU A 128 17.77 18.85 24.33
N VAL A 129 16.46 18.95 24.59
CA VAL A 129 15.88 18.74 25.93
C VAL A 129 16.06 17.30 26.37
N LEU A 130 15.74 16.33 25.50
CA LEU A 130 15.95 14.91 25.81
C LEU A 130 17.44 14.62 26.04
N TRP A 131 18.32 15.10 25.16
CA TRP A 131 19.77 14.97 25.34
C TRP A 131 20.24 15.52 26.70
N CYS A 132 19.75 16.69 27.11
CA CYS A 132 20.07 17.24 28.43
C CYS A 132 19.58 16.35 29.58
N PHE A 133 18.37 15.79 29.45
CA PHE A 133 17.81 14.86 30.42
C PHE A 133 18.60 13.55 30.50
N ASP A 134 19.00 12.98 29.36
CA ASP A 134 19.86 11.80 29.27
C ASP A 134 21.22 12.05 29.96
N TYR A 135 21.83 13.21 29.74
CA TYR A 135 23.05 13.62 30.44
C TYR A 135 22.84 13.78 31.95
N GLY A 136 21.72 14.39 32.36
CA GLY A 136 21.37 14.58 33.76
C GLY A 136 21.13 13.27 34.50
N LEU A 137 20.36 12.36 33.90
CA LEU A 137 20.16 11.01 34.42
C LEU A 137 21.47 10.23 34.48
N GLY A 138 22.29 10.30 33.43
CA GLY A 138 23.60 9.64 33.41
C GLY A 138 24.54 10.16 34.50
N TRP A 139 24.52 11.46 34.79
CA TRP A 139 25.25 12.04 35.92
C TRP A 139 24.70 11.56 37.27
N LEU A 140 23.37 11.53 37.44
CA LEU A 140 22.73 11.06 38.66
C LEU A 140 23.02 9.58 38.94
N ILE A 141 22.97 8.73 37.91
CA ILE A 141 23.32 7.31 38.01
C ILE A 141 24.79 7.14 38.41
N LYS A 142 25.71 7.96 37.87
CA LYS A 142 27.12 7.95 38.28
C LYS A 142 27.33 8.35 39.74
N LEU A 143 26.45 9.17 40.34
CA LEU A 143 26.50 9.49 41.77
C LEU A 143 25.95 8.38 42.67
N ILE A 144 25.10 7.50 42.13
CA ILE A 144 24.47 6.40 42.88
C ILE A 144 25.34 5.13 42.80
N ILE A 145 25.91 4.86 41.63
CA ILE A 145 26.77 3.68 41.36
C ILE A 145 28.24 3.99 41.67
N GLY A 146 28.63 5.27 41.62
CA GLY A 146 29.90 5.75 42.12
C GLY A 146 29.92 5.83 43.64
#